data_AF-A0A1F2PKI7-F1
#
_entry.id   AF-A0A1F2PKI7-F1
#
_cell.length_a   1.000
_cell.length_b   1.000
_cell.length_c   1.000
_cell.angle_alpha   90.00
_cell.angle_beta   90.00
_cell.angle_gamma   90.00
#
_symmetry.space_group_name_H-M   'P 1'
#
loop_
_entity.id
_entity.type
_entity.pdbx_description
1 polymer ?
#
loop_
_entity_poly.entity_id
_entity_poly.type
_entity_poly.pdbx_seq_one_letter_code
_entity_poly.pdbx_strand_id
1 'polypeptide(L)'
;MESNITRLNYHGKELVLIGTAHVSKNSVDEVRETIKNEQPDSICIELDQQRYEAINQKDKWSNTDLVQIIKSKRAGFMFVNILLSNYQRKLAEQFGIESGQEMMEGIACAKEYGAELVLADRSIQITFNRIWRGCSLWEKVKVLFSIILSVVDDEEITEEDLENLKSDDMLTAALSEMGSAFKGVKKYLVDERDQYLAYKIKHAPGHKVVAVLGAAHVPGIKEEIFKDQNIAELEVIPPKSNVGKVIGWMIPIILLALIVVTFIASPSSGWEQAKNWILWTGLLAALGTLLAGGHILSVLTAFVAAPITTLHPLLAAGWFAGMTEAHFRKPKVEDFESLPKDLGSIKGLWRNKVTKVLMVVVFANLGSSIGTWLGGLNIIGIFINTFS
;
A
#
# COMPACT_ATOMS: atom_id res chain seq x y z
N MET A 1 -21.53 3.29 32.18
CA MET A 1 -20.37 3.40 31.28
C MET A 1 -19.84 1.99 31.07
N GLU A 2 -20.35 1.28 30.06
CA GLU A 2 -19.91 -0.06 29.63
C GLU A 2 -20.11 -0.21 28.09
N SER A 3 -20.10 0.90 27.32
CA SER A 3 -20.50 0.82 25.90
C SER A 3 -19.50 0.08 25.00
N ASN A 4 -18.25 -0.09 25.44
CA ASN A 4 -17.14 -0.56 24.59
C ASN A 4 -16.65 -1.97 24.92
N ILE A 5 -17.18 -2.59 25.99
CA ILE A 5 -16.76 -3.91 26.45
C ILE A 5 -17.85 -4.93 26.07
N THR A 6 -17.47 -5.96 25.32
CA THR A 6 -18.34 -7.09 25.01
C THR A 6 -17.82 -8.34 25.70
N ARG A 7 -18.68 -9.00 26.48
CA ARG A 7 -18.36 -10.29 27.14
C ARG A 7 -19.01 -11.45 26.38
N LEU A 8 -18.25 -12.50 26.11
CA LEU A 8 -18.70 -13.73 25.44
C LEU A 8 -18.24 -14.96 26.24
N ASN A 9 -19.00 -16.05 26.14
CA ASN A 9 -18.57 -17.35 26.62
C ASN A 9 -18.40 -18.31 25.44
N TYR A 10 -17.24 -18.96 25.35
CA TYR A 10 -16.94 -19.95 24.31
C TYR A 10 -16.42 -21.23 24.95
N HIS A 11 -17.24 -22.29 24.97
CA HIS A 11 -16.89 -23.59 25.58
C HIS A 11 -16.36 -23.49 27.03
N GLY A 12 -16.98 -22.63 27.86
CA GLY A 12 -16.56 -22.43 29.25
C GLY A 12 -15.39 -21.47 29.43
N LYS A 13 -14.91 -20.86 28.34
CA LYS A 13 -13.91 -19.79 28.33
C LYS A 13 -14.57 -18.43 28.33
N GLU A 14 -14.13 -17.53 29.20
CA GLU A 14 -14.60 -16.14 29.25
C GLU A 14 -13.75 -15.27 28.32
N LEU A 15 -14.41 -14.57 27.40
CA LEU A 15 -13.78 -13.69 26.43
C LEU A 15 -14.30 -12.27 26.64
N VAL A 16 -13.40 -11.34 26.92
CA VAL A 16 -13.70 -9.92 27.14
C VAL A 16 -13.10 -9.12 25.99
N LEU A 17 -13.93 -8.61 25.09
CA LEU A 17 -13.53 -7.82 23.93
C LEU A 17 -13.63 -6.33 24.28
N ILE A 18 -12.52 -5.60 24.15
CA ILE A 18 -12.43 -4.16 24.37
C ILE A 18 -12.33 -3.49 22.99
N GLY A 19 -13.38 -2.79 22.58
CA GLY A 19 -13.40 -2.00 21.35
C GLY A 19 -12.79 -0.62 21.56
N THR A 20 -11.75 -0.28 20.82
CA THR A 20 -11.00 0.97 20.95
C THR A 20 -11.13 1.84 19.70
N ALA A 21 -11.09 3.16 19.87
CA ALA A 21 -11.18 4.12 18.76
C ALA A 21 -9.81 4.53 18.17
N HIS A 22 -8.70 3.90 18.57
CA HIS A 22 -7.33 4.09 18.08
C HIS A 22 -6.71 5.50 18.17
N VAL A 23 -7.46 6.46 18.71
CA VAL A 23 -7.06 7.86 18.85
C VAL A 23 -7.62 8.51 20.13
N SER A 24 -7.90 7.75 21.19
CA SER A 24 -8.46 8.30 22.43
C SER A 24 -7.66 7.93 23.67
N LYS A 25 -7.28 8.92 24.49
CA LYS A 25 -6.65 8.69 25.80
C LYS A 25 -7.54 7.87 26.73
N ASN A 26 -8.85 8.10 26.67
CA ASN A 26 -9.82 7.36 27.48
C ASN A 26 -9.79 5.85 27.16
N SER A 27 -9.45 5.47 25.93
CA SER A 27 -9.36 4.06 25.54
C SER A 27 -8.12 3.36 26.10
N VAL A 28 -7.04 4.09 26.41
CA VAL A 28 -5.84 3.56 27.08
C VAL A 28 -6.15 3.20 28.54
N ASP A 29 -6.79 4.14 29.25
CA ASP A 29 -7.18 3.94 30.64
C ASP A 29 -8.20 2.80 30.78
N GLU A 30 -9.18 2.73 29.88
CA GLU A 30 -10.18 1.65 29.82
C GLU A 30 -9.53 0.27 29.62
N VAL A 31 -8.52 0.16 28.76
CA VAL A 31 -7.75 -1.09 28.57
C VAL A 31 -7.02 -1.48 29.85
N ARG A 32 -6.29 -0.55 30.48
CA ARG A 32 -5.53 -0.84 31.71
C ARG A 32 -6.45 -1.23 32.86
N GLU A 33 -7.55 -0.49 33.09
CA GLU A 33 -8.50 -0.79 34.16
C GLU A 33 -9.19 -2.14 33.94
N THR A 34 -9.62 -2.43 32.70
CA THR A 34 -10.25 -3.71 32.38
C THR A 34 -9.30 -4.86 32.62
N ILE A 35 -8.06 -4.80 32.10
CA ILE A 35 -7.07 -5.89 32.31
C ILE A 35 -6.75 -6.06 33.80
N LYS A 36 -6.60 -4.97 34.53
CA LYS A 36 -6.34 -5.00 35.98
C LYS A 36 -7.48 -5.68 36.75
N ASN A 37 -8.73 -5.40 36.39
CA ASN A 37 -9.89 -5.98 37.08
C ASN A 37 -10.14 -7.43 36.67
N GLU A 38 -9.93 -7.76 35.40
CA GLU A 38 -10.20 -9.09 34.85
C GLU A 38 -9.11 -10.11 35.21
N GLN A 39 -7.84 -9.68 35.35
CA GLN A 39 -6.68 -10.55 35.58
C GLN A 39 -6.68 -11.77 34.63
N PRO A 40 -6.64 -11.55 33.30
CA PRO A 40 -6.79 -12.62 32.32
C PRO A 40 -5.54 -13.51 32.24
N ASP A 41 -5.73 -14.76 31.80
CA ASP A 41 -4.65 -15.68 31.48
C ASP A 41 -3.93 -15.28 30.18
N SER A 42 -4.68 -14.70 29.22
CA SER A 42 -4.16 -14.25 27.94
C SER A 42 -4.70 -12.89 27.54
N ILE A 43 -3.85 -12.10 26.88
CA ILE A 43 -4.20 -10.82 26.29
C ILE A 43 -3.96 -10.89 24.79
N CYS A 44 -5.04 -10.81 24.02
CA CYS A 44 -5.02 -10.77 22.57
C CYS A 44 -4.95 -9.32 22.08
N ILE A 45 -4.04 -9.02 21.16
CA ILE A 45 -3.89 -7.69 20.58
C ILE A 45 -4.10 -7.76 19.06
N GLU A 46 -4.86 -6.81 18.49
CA GLU A 46 -5.05 -6.62 17.04
C GLU A 46 -3.78 -6.13 16.32
N LEU A 47 -2.69 -6.88 16.47
CA LEU A 47 -1.38 -6.55 15.93
C LEU A 47 -0.70 -7.81 15.42
N ASP A 48 -0.05 -7.71 14.26
CA ASP A 48 0.74 -8.81 13.70
C ASP A 48 2.21 -8.76 14.17
N GLN A 49 2.90 -9.90 14.03
CA GLN A 49 4.28 -10.08 14.47
C GLN A 49 5.25 -9.02 13.93
N GLN A 50 5.13 -8.65 12.66
CA GLN A 50 6.06 -7.70 12.04
C GLN A 50 5.84 -6.28 12.57
N ARG A 51 4.57 -5.89 12.76
CA ARG A 51 4.24 -4.61 13.38
C ARG A 51 4.68 -4.56 14.84
N TYR A 52 4.50 -5.65 15.59
CA TYR A 52 5.00 -5.77 16.97
C TYR A 52 6.52 -5.59 17.04
N GLU A 53 7.27 -6.27 16.17
CA GLU A 53 8.72 -6.12 16.08
C GLU A 53 9.14 -4.70 15.71
N ALA A 54 8.44 -4.06 14.77
CA ALA A 54 8.74 -2.69 14.36
C ALA A 54 8.56 -1.69 15.51
N ILE A 55 7.51 -1.85 16.33
CA ILE A 55 7.26 -0.97 17.47
C ILE A 55 8.30 -1.19 18.57
N ASN A 56 8.66 -2.44 18.87
CA ASN A 56 9.67 -2.76 19.88
C ASN A 56 11.11 -2.42 19.45
N GLN A 57 11.36 -2.22 18.16
CA GLN A 57 12.70 -1.97 17.61
C GLN A 57 12.90 -0.53 17.12
N LYS A 58 12.13 0.46 17.60
CA LYS A 58 12.25 1.88 17.21
C LYS A 58 13.72 2.38 17.13
N ASP A 59 14.62 1.86 17.98
CA ASP A 59 16.05 2.26 18.03
C ASP A 59 17.01 1.50 17.09
N LYS A 60 16.63 0.37 16.48
CA LYS A 60 17.53 -0.42 15.60
C LYS A 60 17.50 0.03 14.15
N TRP A 61 16.39 0.62 13.70
CA TRP A 61 16.17 0.96 12.29
C TRP A 61 16.89 2.23 11.84
N SER A 62 17.06 3.21 12.74
CA SER A 62 17.80 4.45 12.50
C SER A 62 19.27 4.21 12.14
N ASN A 63 19.84 3.07 12.54
CA ASN A 63 21.27 2.75 12.42
C ASN A 63 21.61 1.70 11.35
N THR A 64 20.65 1.26 10.53
CA THR A 64 20.90 0.18 9.54
C THR A 64 21.35 0.74 8.18
N ASP A 65 22.42 0.17 7.62
CA ASP A 65 23.02 0.60 6.35
C ASP A 65 22.12 0.26 5.13
N LEU A 66 21.82 1.28 4.31
CA LEU A 66 20.87 1.24 3.19
C LEU A 66 21.19 0.16 2.14
N VAL A 67 22.46 -0.13 1.93
CA VAL A 67 22.90 -1.15 0.95
C VAL A 67 22.48 -2.56 1.38
N GLN A 68 22.43 -2.84 2.69
CA GLN A 68 21.93 -4.11 3.21
C GLN A 68 20.40 -4.24 3.11
N ILE A 69 19.67 -3.14 3.23
CA ILE A 69 18.20 -3.12 3.15
C ILE A 69 17.72 -3.41 1.71
N ILE A 70 18.39 -2.82 0.72
CA ILE A 70 18.08 -3.07 -0.70
C ILE A 70 18.46 -4.51 -1.08
N LYS A 71 19.62 -5.01 -0.64
CA LYS A 71 20.05 -6.40 -0.87
C LYS A 71 19.12 -7.44 -0.23
N SER A 72 18.49 -7.10 0.90
CA SER A 72 17.57 -8.00 1.62
C SER A 72 16.13 -8.00 1.08
N LYS A 73 15.83 -7.28 -0.01
CA LYS A 73 14.47 -7.10 -0.57
C LYS A 73 13.47 -6.46 0.40
N ARG A 74 13.94 -5.77 1.44
CA ARG A 74 13.10 -5.14 2.48
C ARG A 74 12.79 -3.66 2.22
N ALA A 75 13.23 -3.12 1.07
CA ALA A 75 13.02 -1.71 0.70
C ALA A 75 11.53 -1.30 0.68
N GLY A 76 10.63 -2.18 0.20
CA GLY A 76 9.19 -1.91 0.21
C GLY A 76 8.61 -1.81 1.63
N PHE A 77 9.07 -2.66 2.56
CA PHE A 77 8.67 -2.61 3.96
C PHE A 77 9.17 -1.34 4.66
N MET A 78 10.41 -0.91 4.37
CA MET A 78 10.95 0.35 4.88
C MET A 78 10.15 1.56 4.40
N PHE A 79 9.77 1.59 3.12
CA PHE A 79 8.95 2.66 2.56
C PHE A 79 7.57 2.72 3.22
N VAL A 80 6.92 1.56 3.42
CA VAL A 80 5.65 1.47 4.15
C VAL A 80 5.80 1.93 5.59
N ASN A 81 6.86 1.54 6.29
CA ASN A 81 7.12 1.99 7.67
C ASN A 81 7.33 3.50 7.73
N ILE A 82 8.08 4.10 6.82
CA ILE A 82 8.27 5.56 6.77
C ILE A 82 6.92 6.26 6.55
N LEU A 83 6.11 5.80 5.57
CA LEU A 83 4.78 6.36 5.32
C LEU A 83 3.87 6.25 6.54
N LEU A 84 3.82 5.09 7.19
CA LEU A 84 3.02 4.85 8.39
C LEU A 84 3.51 5.71 9.55
N SER A 85 4.82 5.78 9.81
CA SER A 85 5.40 6.63 10.86
C SER A 85 5.09 8.11 10.66
N ASN A 86 4.98 8.59 9.42
CA ASN A 86 4.58 9.97 9.15
C ASN A 86 3.10 10.22 9.36
N TYR A 87 2.25 9.29 8.91
CA TYR A 87 0.82 9.38 9.16
C TYR A 87 0.55 9.36 10.67
N GLN A 88 1.22 8.46 11.40
CA GLN A 88 1.22 8.40 12.87
C GLN A 88 1.73 9.69 13.51
N ARG A 89 2.83 10.27 13.01
CA ARG A 89 3.37 11.55 13.53
C ARG A 89 2.40 12.71 13.28
N LYS A 90 1.78 12.80 12.09
CA LYS A 90 0.82 13.85 11.74
C LYS A 90 -0.45 13.76 12.59
N LEU A 91 -0.95 12.54 12.84
CA LEU A 91 -2.05 12.31 13.78
C LEU A 91 -1.66 12.65 15.23
N ALA A 92 -0.45 12.30 15.64
CA ALA A 92 0.07 12.62 16.97
C ALA A 92 0.25 14.13 17.19
N GLU A 93 0.67 14.87 16.17
CA GLU A 93 0.82 16.34 16.21
C GLU A 93 -0.54 17.05 16.19
N GLN A 94 -1.53 16.57 15.43
CA GLN A 94 -2.87 17.19 15.37
C GLN A 94 -3.75 16.85 16.59
N PHE A 95 -3.63 15.65 17.15
CA PHE A 95 -4.53 15.16 18.20
C PHE A 95 -3.83 14.93 19.55
N GLY A 96 -2.50 15.11 19.65
CA GLY A 96 -1.74 14.89 20.88
C GLY A 96 -1.74 13.44 21.37
N ILE A 97 -2.01 12.48 20.48
CA ILE A 97 -2.20 11.06 20.78
C ILE A 97 -1.40 10.22 19.76
N GLU A 98 -0.48 9.38 20.23
CA GLU A 98 0.17 8.40 19.34
C GLU A 98 -0.84 7.31 18.98
N SER A 99 -1.16 7.14 17.69
CA SER A 99 -2.08 6.09 17.24
C SER A 99 -1.55 4.70 17.65
N GLY A 100 -2.42 3.87 18.23
CA GLY A 100 -2.08 2.53 18.71
C GLY A 100 -1.58 2.45 20.16
N GLN A 101 -1.72 3.52 20.96
CA GLN A 101 -1.41 3.50 22.39
C GLN A 101 -2.20 2.43 23.16
N GLU A 102 -3.45 2.15 22.79
CA GLU A 102 -4.24 1.13 23.50
C GLU A 102 -3.67 -0.28 23.34
N MET A 103 -3.15 -0.59 22.15
CA MET A 103 -2.47 -1.86 21.87
C MET A 103 -1.17 -1.98 22.65
N MET A 104 -0.40 -0.87 22.74
CA MET A 104 0.84 -0.82 23.52
C MET A 104 0.59 -0.98 25.02
N GLU A 105 -0.50 -0.40 25.50
CA GLU A 105 -0.95 -0.55 26.87
C GLU A 105 -1.32 -2.00 27.19
N GLY A 106 -2.05 -2.67 26.29
CA GLY A 106 -2.33 -4.10 26.42
C GLY A 106 -1.07 -4.97 26.44
N ILE A 107 -0.06 -4.65 25.61
CA ILE A 107 1.26 -5.32 25.61
C ILE A 107 1.99 -5.09 26.94
N ALA A 108 1.96 -3.87 27.48
CA ALA A 108 2.59 -3.54 28.75
C ALA A 108 1.91 -4.29 29.90
N CYS A 109 0.58 -4.30 29.93
CA CYS A 109 -0.20 -5.02 30.93
C CYS A 109 0.04 -6.54 30.87
N ALA A 110 0.21 -7.13 29.69
CA ALA A 110 0.56 -8.56 29.57
C ALA A 110 1.85 -8.90 30.32
N LYS A 111 2.87 -8.02 30.20
CA LYS A 111 4.14 -8.18 30.93
C LYS A 111 3.97 -7.90 32.43
N GLU A 112 3.21 -6.88 32.79
CA GLU A 112 2.99 -6.44 34.18
C GLU A 112 2.26 -7.50 35.01
N TYR A 113 1.20 -8.10 34.46
CA TYR A 113 0.36 -9.09 35.14
C TYR A 113 0.74 -10.54 34.82
N GLY A 114 1.77 -10.76 34.00
CA GLY A 114 2.23 -12.10 33.63
C GLY A 114 1.27 -12.90 32.76
N ALA A 115 0.35 -12.22 32.06
CA ALA A 115 -0.57 -12.84 31.11
C ALA A 115 0.13 -13.18 29.80
N GLU A 116 -0.31 -14.24 29.13
CA GLU A 116 0.25 -14.62 27.84
C GLU A 116 -0.18 -13.62 26.74
N LEU A 117 0.81 -13.02 26.08
CA LEU A 117 0.57 -12.10 24.98
C LEU A 117 0.32 -12.87 23.68
N VAL A 118 -0.87 -12.71 23.10
CA VAL A 118 -1.26 -13.30 21.81
C VAL A 118 -1.39 -12.20 20.76
N LEU A 119 -0.51 -12.21 19.77
CA LEU A 119 -0.66 -11.39 18.56
C LEU A 119 -1.74 -12.01 17.68
N ALA A 120 -2.92 -11.40 17.70
CA ALA A 120 -4.14 -12.02 17.18
C ALA A 120 -4.42 -11.68 15.70
N ASP A 121 -3.68 -10.74 15.12
CA ASP A 121 -3.96 -10.26 13.76
C ASP A 121 -3.13 -10.98 12.69
N ARG A 122 -3.68 -10.99 11.48
CA ARG A 122 -3.02 -11.52 10.28
C ARG A 122 -1.93 -10.54 9.84
N SER A 123 -0.89 -11.08 9.20
CA SER A 123 0.11 -10.25 8.53
C SER A 123 -0.55 -9.23 7.61
N ILE A 124 -0.27 -7.94 7.86
CA ILE A 124 -0.77 -6.84 7.03
C ILE A 124 -0.35 -7.00 5.55
N GLN A 125 0.80 -7.65 5.28
CA GLN A 125 1.27 -7.94 3.93
C GLN A 125 0.39 -8.97 3.22
N ILE A 126 -0.06 -10.01 3.94
CA ILE A 126 -1.00 -10.99 3.40
C ILE A 126 -2.33 -10.30 3.11
N THR A 127 -2.86 -9.52 4.07
CA THR A 127 -4.09 -8.74 3.91
C THR A 127 -4.06 -7.85 2.66
N PHE A 128 -3.03 -7.00 2.50
CA PHE A 128 -2.91 -6.14 1.33
C PHE A 128 -2.74 -6.90 0.02
N ASN A 129 -1.97 -8.00 0.01
CA ASN A 129 -1.84 -8.83 -1.19
C ASN A 129 -3.16 -9.51 -1.57
N ARG A 130 -3.97 -9.93 -0.58
CA ARG A 130 -5.30 -10.50 -0.81
C ARG A 130 -6.27 -9.47 -1.35
N ILE A 131 -6.28 -8.24 -0.82
CA ILE A 131 -7.03 -7.12 -1.42
C ILE A 131 -6.59 -6.92 -2.88
N TRP A 132 -5.29 -6.77 -3.13
CA TRP A 132 -4.79 -6.46 -4.47
C TRP A 132 -5.01 -7.59 -5.48
N ARG A 133 -4.98 -8.85 -5.07
CA ARG A 133 -5.15 -9.99 -5.99
C ARG A 133 -6.59 -10.49 -6.05
N GLY A 134 -7.36 -10.29 -5.00
CA GLY A 134 -8.72 -10.77 -4.86
C GLY A 134 -9.78 -9.78 -5.33
N CYS A 135 -9.48 -8.48 -5.40
CA CYS A 135 -10.39 -7.48 -5.98
C CYS A 135 -10.34 -7.47 -7.51
N SER A 136 -11.48 -7.17 -8.13
CA SER A 136 -11.59 -6.97 -9.57
C SER A 136 -10.82 -5.73 -10.06
N LEU A 137 -10.53 -5.65 -11.36
CA LEU A 137 -9.88 -4.47 -11.93
C LEU A 137 -10.72 -3.20 -11.73
N TRP A 138 -12.04 -3.32 -11.86
CA TRP A 138 -12.98 -2.22 -11.65
C TRP A 138 -12.96 -1.69 -10.21
N GLU A 139 -12.95 -2.56 -9.20
CA GLU A 139 -12.82 -2.14 -7.80
C GLU A 139 -11.50 -1.41 -7.54
N LYS A 140 -10.40 -1.88 -8.14
CA LYS A 140 -9.09 -1.19 -8.02
C LYS A 140 -9.11 0.21 -8.61
N VAL A 141 -9.71 0.37 -9.79
CA VAL A 141 -9.86 1.67 -10.45
C VAL A 141 -10.73 2.59 -9.60
N LYS A 142 -11.85 2.09 -9.05
CA LYS A 142 -12.72 2.86 -8.15
C LYS A 142 -11.97 3.33 -6.91
N VAL A 143 -11.26 2.44 -6.21
CA VAL A 143 -10.47 2.80 -5.01
C VAL A 143 -9.43 3.86 -5.36
N LEU A 144 -8.70 3.68 -6.47
CA LEU A 144 -7.70 4.65 -6.91
C LEU A 144 -8.33 6.02 -7.20
N PHE A 145 -9.47 6.04 -7.89
CA PHE A 145 -10.19 7.26 -8.21
C PHE A 145 -10.73 7.96 -6.94
N SER A 146 -11.27 7.20 -5.99
CA SER A 146 -11.72 7.72 -4.69
C SER A 146 -10.58 8.35 -3.90
N ILE A 147 -9.39 7.74 -3.88
CA ILE A 147 -8.20 8.31 -3.22
C ILE A 147 -7.75 9.60 -3.91
N ILE A 148 -7.77 9.63 -5.25
CA ILE A 148 -7.42 10.83 -6.02
C ILE A 148 -8.42 11.96 -5.71
N LEU A 149 -9.72 11.68 -5.73
CA LEU A 149 -10.75 12.65 -5.38
C LEU A 149 -10.58 13.16 -3.95
N SER A 150 -10.34 12.28 -2.96
CA SER A 150 -10.16 12.68 -1.56
C SER A 150 -8.91 13.53 -1.29
N VAL A 151 -7.97 13.58 -2.23
CA VAL A 151 -6.77 14.44 -2.14
C VAL A 151 -6.97 15.75 -2.91
N VAL A 152 -7.92 15.79 -3.84
CA VAL A 152 -8.26 16.96 -4.65
C VAL A 152 -9.35 17.80 -4.00
N ASP A 153 -10.30 17.16 -3.31
CA ASP A 153 -11.27 17.82 -2.44
C ASP A 153 -10.60 18.16 -1.09
N ASP A 154 -10.25 19.43 -0.92
CA ASP A 154 -9.75 20.02 0.32
C ASP A 154 -10.91 20.70 1.09
N GLU A 155 -12.13 20.16 1.00
CA GLU A 155 -13.27 20.68 1.75
C GLU A 155 -13.11 20.29 3.23
N GLU A 156 -12.96 21.29 4.10
CA GLU A 156 -12.94 21.10 5.54
C GLU A 156 -14.28 20.53 6.00
N ILE A 157 -14.26 19.30 6.54
CA ILE A 157 -15.42 18.66 7.16
C ILE A 157 -15.93 19.57 8.29
N THR A 158 -17.18 20.03 8.19
CA THR A 158 -17.76 20.93 9.20
C THR A 158 -18.20 20.17 10.45
N GLU A 159 -18.38 20.87 11.58
CA GLU A 159 -18.95 20.26 12.80
C GLU A 159 -20.35 19.68 12.57
N GLU A 160 -21.13 20.27 11.65
CA GLU A 160 -22.46 19.81 11.27
C GLU A 160 -22.40 18.49 10.47
N ASP A 161 -21.43 18.33 9.57
CA ASP A 161 -21.18 17.06 8.88
C ASP A 161 -20.76 15.94 9.86
N LEU A 162 -19.96 16.30 10.87
CA LEU A 162 -19.53 15.39 11.93
C LEU A 162 -20.71 14.96 12.83
N GLU A 163 -21.66 15.85 13.09
CA GLU A 163 -22.86 15.56 13.88
C GLU A 163 -23.84 14.67 13.13
N ASN A 164 -24.01 14.90 11.83
CA ASN A 164 -24.82 14.04 10.95
C ASN A 164 -24.26 12.62 10.84
N LEU A 165 -22.92 12.48 10.83
CA LEU A 165 -22.23 11.18 10.82
C LEU A 165 -22.34 10.40 12.15
N LYS A 166 -22.60 11.05 13.29
CA LYS A 166 -22.76 10.39 14.60
C LYS A 166 -24.07 9.62 14.75
N SER A 167 -25.02 9.80 13.83
CA SER A 167 -26.25 9.03 13.86
C SER A 167 -25.94 7.58 13.46
N ASP A 168 -26.32 6.62 14.32
CA ASP A 168 -26.11 5.19 14.08
C ASP A 168 -26.66 4.75 12.72
N ASP A 169 -27.76 5.38 12.27
CA ASP A 169 -28.40 5.08 10.98
C ASP A 169 -27.60 5.60 9.78
N MET A 170 -27.03 6.82 9.80
CA MET A 170 -26.20 7.31 8.70
C MET A 170 -24.83 6.64 8.69
N LEU A 171 -24.25 6.36 9.86
CA LEU A 171 -22.99 5.62 9.97
C LEU A 171 -23.17 4.20 9.42
N THR A 172 -24.27 3.53 9.78
CA THR A 172 -24.63 2.21 9.24
C THR A 172 -24.92 2.27 7.73
N ALA A 173 -25.62 3.30 7.26
CA ALA A 173 -25.89 3.49 5.83
C ALA A 173 -24.61 3.74 5.01
N ALA A 174 -23.72 4.61 5.48
CA ALA A 174 -22.43 4.89 4.84
C ALA A 174 -21.51 3.65 4.84
N LEU A 175 -21.45 2.92 5.96
CA LEU A 175 -20.70 1.65 6.06
C LEU A 175 -21.30 0.55 5.17
N SER A 176 -22.62 0.49 5.06
CA SER A 176 -23.34 -0.43 4.16
C SER A 176 -23.11 -0.08 2.69
N GLU A 177 -23.19 1.20 2.34
CA GLU A 177 -22.94 1.70 0.99
C GLU A 177 -21.48 1.47 0.57
N MET A 178 -20.52 1.75 1.45
CA MET A 178 -19.10 1.43 1.27
C MET A 178 -18.88 -0.09 1.10
N GLY A 179 -19.53 -0.91 1.93
CA GLY A 179 -19.50 -2.37 1.83
C GLY A 179 -20.12 -2.91 0.53
N SER A 180 -21.11 -2.21 -0.02
CA SER A 180 -21.77 -2.55 -1.28
C SER A 180 -20.95 -2.11 -2.51
N ALA A 181 -20.24 -0.98 -2.41
CA ALA A 181 -19.42 -0.40 -3.48
C ALA A 181 -18.05 -1.10 -3.62
N PHE A 182 -17.49 -1.57 -2.50
CA PHE A 182 -16.16 -2.18 -2.42
C PHE A 182 -16.21 -3.57 -1.76
N LYS A 183 -17.07 -4.45 -2.27
CA LYS A 183 -17.30 -5.79 -1.72
C LYS A 183 -16.00 -6.59 -1.52
N GLY A 184 -15.09 -6.55 -2.49
CA GLY A 184 -13.79 -7.20 -2.38
C GLY A 184 -12.95 -6.61 -1.25
N VAL A 185 -12.89 -5.28 -1.14
CA VAL A 185 -12.12 -4.62 -0.07
C VAL A 185 -12.68 -4.96 1.29
N LYS A 186 -14.01 -4.85 1.49
CA LYS A 186 -14.67 -5.25 2.73
C LYS A 186 -14.34 -6.71 3.09
N LYS A 187 -14.50 -7.62 2.13
CA LYS A 187 -14.20 -9.04 2.34
C LYS A 187 -12.78 -9.26 2.87
N TYR A 188 -11.77 -8.69 2.22
CA TYR A 188 -10.37 -8.98 2.56
C TYR A 188 -9.83 -8.16 3.74
N LEU A 189 -10.30 -6.92 3.92
CA LEU A 189 -9.82 -5.99 4.96
C LEU A 189 -10.57 -6.16 6.29
N VAL A 190 -11.86 -6.51 6.22
CA VAL A 190 -12.74 -6.63 7.39
C VAL A 190 -13.14 -8.08 7.61
N ASP A 191 -13.96 -8.67 6.74
CA ASP A 191 -14.62 -9.97 7.03
C ASP A 191 -13.61 -11.11 7.30
N GLU A 192 -12.59 -11.27 6.44
CA GLU A 192 -11.52 -12.25 6.65
C GLU A 192 -10.62 -11.94 7.85
N ARG A 193 -10.50 -10.66 8.20
CA ARG A 193 -9.70 -10.22 9.34
C ARG A 193 -10.43 -10.53 10.64
N ASP A 194 -11.74 -10.33 10.68
CA ASP A 194 -12.61 -10.72 11.79
C ASP A 194 -12.58 -12.22 12.02
N GLN A 195 -12.61 -13.03 10.95
CA GLN A 195 -12.44 -14.47 11.01
C GLN A 195 -11.11 -14.87 11.66
N TYR A 196 -10.02 -14.25 11.23
CA TYR A 196 -8.68 -14.54 11.74
C TYR A 196 -8.55 -14.13 13.22
N LEU A 197 -9.03 -12.94 13.58
CA LEU A 197 -9.04 -12.42 14.96
C LEU A 197 -9.88 -13.32 15.87
N ALA A 198 -11.11 -13.65 15.47
CA ALA A 198 -12.00 -14.54 16.22
C ALA A 198 -11.36 -15.90 16.48
N TYR A 199 -10.72 -16.50 15.47
CA TYR A 199 -10.00 -17.75 15.63
C TYR A 199 -8.85 -17.63 16.65
N LYS A 200 -8.03 -16.58 16.54
CA LYS A 200 -6.89 -16.38 17.43
C LYS A 200 -7.32 -16.14 18.88
N ILE A 201 -8.38 -15.36 19.10
CA ILE A 201 -8.93 -15.05 20.42
C ILE A 201 -9.49 -16.31 21.09
N LYS A 202 -10.34 -17.07 20.38
CA LYS A 202 -10.97 -18.26 20.97
C LYS A 202 -9.96 -19.38 21.28
N HIS A 203 -8.88 -19.49 20.50
CA HIS A 203 -7.79 -20.45 20.72
C HIS A 203 -6.63 -19.94 21.58
N ALA A 204 -6.68 -18.71 22.12
CA ALA A 204 -5.66 -18.23 23.04
C ALA A 204 -5.55 -19.13 24.29
N PRO A 205 -4.41 -19.22 24.98
CA PRO A 205 -4.32 -20.05 26.18
C PRO A 205 -5.15 -19.54 27.37
N GLY A 206 -5.42 -20.43 28.32
CA GLY A 206 -6.15 -20.11 29.56
C GLY A 206 -7.68 -20.06 29.45
N HIS A 207 -8.34 -19.73 30.56
CA HIS A 207 -9.79 -19.72 30.72
C HIS A 207 -10.41 -18.32 30.60
N LYS A 208 -9.65 -17.27 30.92
CA LYS A 208 -10.07 -15.87 30.80
C LYS A 208 -9.16 -15.13 29.83
N VAL A 209 -9.74 -14.58 28.77
CA VAL A 209 -9.00 -13.87 27.71
C VAL A 209 -9.57 -12.47 27.54
N VAL A 210 -8.68 -11.48 27.54
CA VAL A 210 -9.03 -10.10 27.16
C VAL A 210 -8.48 -9.84 25.75
N ALA A 211 -9.29 -9.27 24.86
CA ALA A 211 -8.88 -8.88 23.52
C ALA A 211 -9.01 -7.37 23.32
N VAL A 212 -7.90 -6.69 22.99
CA VAL A 212 -7.87 -5.26 22.65
C VAL A 212 -7.95 -5.12 21.13
N LEU A 213 -9.06 -4.56 20.66
CA LEU A 213 -9.48 -4.55 19.26
C LEU A 213 -9.89 -3.14 18.83
N GLY A 214 -9.84 -2.86 17.53
CA GLY A 214 -10.52 -1.73 16.94
C GLY A 214 -12.04 -1.93 17.00
N ALA A 215 -12.78 -0.90 17.39
CA ALA A 215 -14.23 -1.00 17.60
C ALA A 215 -15.00 -1.53 16.37
N ALA A 216 -14.52 -1.24 15.17
CA ALA A 216 -15.11 -1.69 13.91
C ALA A 216 -15.09 -3.21 13.71
N HIS A 217 -14.17 -3.94 14.35
CA HIS A 217 -14.02 -5.40 14.23
C HIS A 217 -14.88 -6.17 15.24
N VAL A 218 -15.27 -5.54 16.34
CA VAL A 218 -16.00 -6.21 17.43
C VAL A 218 -17.31 -6.87 16.96
N PRO A 219 -18.18 -6.23 16.15
CA PRO A 219 -19.41 -6.86 15.68
C PRO A 219 -19.16 -8.14 14.87
N GLY A 220 -18.22 -8.12 13.93
CA GLY A 220 -17.90 -9.29 13.11
C GLY A 220 -17.25 -10.41 13.93
N ILE A 221 -16.36 -10.07 14.87
CA ILE A 221 -15.73 -11.05 15.77
C ILE A 221 -16.78 -11.76 16.64
N LYS A 222 -17.79 -11.04 17.17
CA LYS A 222 -18.88 -11.64 17.96
C LYS A 222 -19.60 -12.75 17.20
N GLU A 223 -19.80 -12.58 15.90
CA GLU A 223 -20.43 -13.60 15.06
C GLU A 223 -19.47 -14.73 14.71
N GLU A 224 -18.20 -14.41 14.41
CA GLU A 224 -17.20 -15.38 13.96
C GLU A 224 -16.67 -16.27 15.08
N ILE A 225 -16.65 -15.83 16.34
CA ILE A 225 -16.19 -16.62 17.51
C ILE A 225 -16.84 -18.01 17.55
N PHE A 226 -18.11 -18.11 17.16
CA PHE A 226 -18.90 -19.35 17.21
C PHE A 226 -18.86 -20.19 15.93
N LYS A 227 -18.12 -19.76 14.90
CA LYS A 227 -17.97 -20.48 13.62
C LYS A 227 -16.59 -21.12 13.54
N ASP A 228 -16.43 -22.11 12.67
CA ASP A 228 -15.13 -22.69 12.36
C ASP A 228 -14.47 -21.97 11.18
N GLN A 229 -13.23 -21.55 11.37
CA GLN A 229 -12.44 -20.84 10.35
C GLN A 229 -11.30 -21.73 9.82
N ASN A 230 -11.08 -21.68 8.51
CA ASN A 230 -9.90 -22.27 7.88
C ASN A 230 -8.76 -21.25 7.80
N ILE A 231 -7.94 -21.18 8.85
CA ILE A 231 -6.85 -20.20 8.94
C ILE A 231 -5.81 -20.37 7.84
N ALA A 232 -5.52 -21.62 7.45
CA ALA A 232 -4.58 -21.89 6.37
C ALA A 232 -5.01 -21.19 5.06
N GLU A 233 -6.31 -21.17 4.76
CA GLU A 233 -6.83 -20.46 3.59
C GLU A 233 -6.71 -18.93 3.72
N LEU A 234 -6.87 -18.39 4.92
CA LEU A 234 -6.76 -16.95 5.20
C LEU A 234 -5.31 -16.44 5.11
N GLU A 235 -4.33 -17.32 5.26
CA GLU A 235 -2.90 -17.03 5.16
C GLU A 235 -2.34 -17.19 3.73
N VAL A 236 -3.01 -17.97 2.86
CA VAL A 236 -2.58 -18.15 1.48
C VAL A 236 -2.81 -16.87 0.68
N ILE A 237 -1.85 -16.47 -0.16
CA ILE A 237 -2.05 -15.34 -1.08
C ILE A 237 -2.60 -15.87 -2.41
N PRO A 238 -3.72 -15.34 -2.93
CA PRO A 238 -4.25 -15.73 -4.24
C PRO A 238 -3.19 -15.67 -5.35
N PRO A 239 -3.24 -16.58 -6.34
CA PRO A 239 -2.29 -16.59 -7.43
C PRO A 239 -2.38 -15.29 -8.25
N LYS A 240 -1.27 -14.89 -8.87
CA LYS A 240 -1.27 -13.74 -9.79
C LYS A 240 -2.03 -14.11 -11.06
N SER A 241 -2.91 -13.22 -11.52
CA SER A 241 -3.51 -13.37 -12.85
C SER A 241 -2.44 -13.29 -13.94
N ASN A 242 -2.49 -14.20 -14.91
CA ASN A 242 -1.61 -14.19 -16.07
C ASN A 242 -2.08 -13.20 -17.16
N VAL A 243 -3.29 -12.65 -17.06
CA VAL A 243 -3.87 -11.76 -18.08
C VAL A 243 -2.98 -10.55 -18.34
N GLY A 244 -2.43 -9.93 -17.29
CA GLY A 244 -1.53 -8.78 -17.45
C GLY A 244 -0.24 -9.13 -18.19
N LYS A 245 0.29 -10.37 -18.02
CA LYS A 245 1.47 -10.83 -18.78
C LYS A 245 1.12 -11.03 -20.25
N VAL A 246 -0.05 -11.62 -20.54
CA VAL A 246 -0.50 -11.85 -21.92
C VAL A 246 -0.71 -10.53 -22.65
N ILE A 247 -1.47 -9.60 -22.07
CA ILE A 247 -1.71 -8.28 -22.66
C ILE A 247 -0.39 -7.51 -22.83
N GLY A 248 0.48 -7.55 -21.82
CA GLY A 248 1.78 -6.88 -21.87
C GLY A 248 2.69 -7.36 -23.00
N TRP A 249 2.65 -8.65 -23.35
CA TRP A 249 3.43 -9.20 -24.46
C TRP A 249 2.74 -9.06 -25.82
N MET A 250 1.41 -9.03 -25.86
CA MET A 250 0.64 -8.89 -27.10
C MET A 250 1.00 -7.60 -27.85
N ILE A 251 1.13 -6.47 -27.15
CA ILE A 251 1.40 -5.16 -27.77
C ILE A 251 2.79 -5.13 -28.46
N PRO A 252 3.91 -5.47 -27.80
CA PRO A 252 5.22 -5.53 -28.46
C PRO A 252 5.27 -6.52 -29.62
N ILE A 253 4.62 -7.69 -29.48
CA ILE A 253 4.59 -8.70 -30.55
C ILE A 253 3.89 -8.15 -31.80
N ILE A 254 2.73 -7.50 -31.64
CA ILE A 254 2.00 -6.89 -32.75
C ILE A 254 2.84 -5.79 -33.40
N LEU A 255 3.44 -4.89 -32.61
CA LEU A 255 4.27 -3.81 -33.16
C LEU A 255 5.49 -4.35 -33.92
N LEU A 256 6.19 -5.34 -33.38
CA LEU A 256 7.31 -5.99 -34.06
C LEU A 256 6.85 -6.68 -35.34
N ALA A 257 5.70 -7.37 -35.33
CA ALA A 257 5.14 -8.01 -36.52
C ALA A 257 4.82 -6.98 -37.61
N LEU A 258 4.20 -5.84 -37.27
CA LEU A 258 3.92 -4.77 -38.22
C LEU A 258 5.20 -4.21 -38.84
N ILE A 259 6.24 -3.99 -38.03
CA ILE A 259 7.54 -3.51 -38.52
C ILE A 259 8.16 -4.54 -39.47
N VAL A 260 8.22 -5.82 -39.09
CA VAL A 260 8.81 -6.89 -39.90
C VAL A 260 8.08 -7.06 -41.23
N VAL A 261 6.74 -7.09 -41.22
CA VAL A 261 5.94 -7.21 -42.44
C VAL A 261 6.14 -6.00 -43.36
N THR A 262 6.17 -4.79 -42.80
CA THR A 262 6.48 -3.59 -43.58
C THR A 262 7.89 -3.65 -44.16
N PHE A 263 8.87 -4.12 -43.39
CA PHE A 263 10.27 -4.23 -43.83
C PHE A 263 10.43 -5.22 -45.00
N ILE A 264 9.68 -6.32 -44.99
CA ILE A 264 9.66 -7.31 -46.08
C ILE A 264 9.03 -6.71 -47.35
N ALA A 265 7.96 -5.92 -47.22
CA ALA A 265 7.28 -5.30 -48.36
C ALA A 265 8.03 -4.08 -48.92
N SER A 266 8.54 -3.23 -48.04
CA SER A 266 9.24 -1.98 -48.35
C SER A 266 10.31 -1.70 -47.27
N PRO A 267 11.59 -2.00 -47.56
CA PRO A 267 12.68 -1.75 -46.61
C PRO A 267 12.82 -0.27 -46.20
N SER A 268 12.47 0.68 -47.08
CA SER A 268 12.49 2.11 -46.74
C SER A 268 11.42 2.46 -45.71
N SER A 269 10.18 2.01 -45.90
CA SER A 269 9.08 2.22 -44.94
C SER A 269 9.36 1.54 -43.60
N GLY A 270 9.92 0.33 -43.62
CA GLY A 270 10.31 -0.38 -42.39
C GLY A 270 11.41 0.36 -41.61
N TRP A 271 12.36 0.99 -42.30
CA TRP A 271 13.37 1.82 -41.66
C TRP A 271 12.82 3.12 -41.10
N GLU A 272 11.84 3.71 -41.78
CA GLU A 272 11.09 4.87 -41.27
C GLU A 272 10.35 4.53 -39.97
N GLN A 273 9.64 3.40 -39.92
CA GLN A 273 8.98 2.92 -38.70
C GLN A 273 9.96 2.71 -37.54
N ALA A 274 11.11 2.06 -37.79
CA ALA A 274 12.12 1.82 -36.77
C ALA A 274 12.69 3.14 -36.21
N LYS A 275 13.00 4.10 -37.10
CA LYS A 275 13.48 5.43 -36.69
C LYS A 275 12.43 6.17 -35.87
N ASN A 276 11.19 6.21 -36.35
CA ASN A 276 10.11 6.93 -35.67
C ASN A 276 9.81 6.32 -34.30
N TRP A 277 9.88 4.99 -34.17
CA TRP A 277 9.78 4.32 -32.88
C TRP A 277 10.86 4.78 -31.90
N ILE A 278 12.12 4.76 -32.33
CA ILE A 278 13.27 5.17 -31.52
C ILE A 278 13.15 6.65 -31.12
N LEU A 279 12.79 7.52 -32.07
CA LEU A 279 12.70 8.96 -31.82
C LEU A 279 11.55 9.29 -30.88
N TRP A 280 10.34 8.76 -31.10
CA TRP A 280 9.19 9.07 -30.23
C TRP A 280 9.40 8.57 -28.80
N THR A 281 9.82 7.32 -28.64
CA THR A 281 10.03 6.73 -27.31
C THR A 281 11.24 7.32 -26.61
N GLY A 282 12.37 7.46 -27.32
CA GLY A 282 13.62 8.00 -26.80
C GLY A 282 13.51 9.48 -26.44
N LEU A 283 13.10 10.34 -27.37
CA LEU A 283 13.11 11.79 -27.15
C LEU A 283 12.13 12.21 -26.05
N LEU A 284 10.93 11.61 -25.99
CA LEU A 284 9.97 11.96 -24.95
C LEU A 284 10.41 11.45 -23.56
N ALA A 285 11.04 10.27 -23.47
CA ALA A 285 11.63 9.81 -22.21
C ALA A 285 12.80 10.71 -21.76
N ALA A 286 13.64 11.15 -22.69
CA ALA A 286 14.72 12.10 -22.42
C ALA A 286 14.15 13.45 -21.95
N LEU A 287 13.13 13.96 -22.64
CA LEU A 287 12.44 15.20 -22.27
C LEU A 287 11.81 15.11 -20.88
N GLY A 288 11.11 14.00 -20.58
CA GLY A 288 10.57 13.76 -19.24
C GLY A 288 11.67 13.79 -18.17
N THR A 289 12.79 13.10 -18.42
CA THR A 289 13.94 13.10 -17.50
C THR A 289 14.54 14.51 -17.33
N LEU A 290 14.58 15.29 -18.40
CA LEU A 290 15.06 16.67 -18.38
C LEU A 290 14.12 17.57 -17.56
N LEU A 291 12.80 17.44 -17.72
CA LEU A 291 11.79 18.17 -16.96
C LEU A 291 11.83 17.83 -15.46
N ALA A 292 12.13 16.57 -15.13
CA ALA A 292 12.41 16.16 -13.76
C ALA A 292 13.71 16.77 -13.20
N GLY A 293 14.50 17.47 -14.02
CA GLY A 293 15.81 18.04 -13.68
C GLY A 293 16.87 16.97 -13.43
N GLY A 294 16.79 15.86 -14.15
CA GLY A 294 17.75 14.78 -14.10
C GLY A 294 19.12 15.20 -14.63
N HIS A 295 20.15 14.48 -14.20
CA HIS A 295 21.50 14.60 -14.72
C HIS A 295 21.54 14.28 -16.23
N ILE A 296 22.44 14.92 -16.99
CA ILE A 296 22.53 14.74 -18.45
C ILE A 296 22.73 13.26 -18.84
N LEU A 297 23.50 12.51 -18.05
CA LEU A 297 23.68 11.08 -18.30
C LEU A 297 22.41 10.27 -18.03
N SER A 298 21.54 10.70 -17.11
CA SER A 298 20.22 10.10 -16.89
C SER A 298 19.30 10.39 -18.08
N VAL A 299 19.35 11.61 -18.64
CA VAL A 299 18.62 11.99 -19.87
C VAL A 299 19.05 11.10 -21.05
N LEU A 300 20.36 10.93 -21.26
CA LEU A 300 20.89 10.05 -22.30
C LEU A 300 20.53 8.59 -22.06
N THR A 301 20.58 8.13 -20.80
CA THR A 301 20.16 6.78 -20.42
C THR A 301 18.69 6.55 -20.77
N ALA A 302 17.81 7.49 -20.44
CA ALA A 302 16.38 7.41 -20.76
C ALA A 302 16.15 7.33 -22.28
N PHE A 303 16.85 8.16 -23.06
CA PHE A 303 16.78 8.16 -24.52
C PHE A 303 17.13 6.80 -25.13
N VAL A 304 18.22 6.18 -24.68
CA VAL A 304 18.69 4.89 -25.20
C VAL A 304 17.86 3.72 -24.68
N ALA A 305 17.46 3.75 -23.41
CA ALA A 305 16.71 2.66 -22.79
C ALA A 305 15.26 2.59 -23.30
N ALA A 306 14.61 3.73 -23.54
CA ALA A 306 13.18 3.77 -23.84
C ALA A 306 12.76 2.89 -25.03
N PRO A 307 13.37 2.97 -26.23
CA PRO A 307 12.95 2.17 -27.38
C PRO A 307 12.98 0.66 -27.16
N ILE A 308 13.88 0.19 -26.28
CA ILE A 308 14.06 -1.23 -25.95
C ILE A 308 13.07 -1.63 -24.85
N THR A 309 13.00 -0.83 -23.79
CA THR A 309 12.15 -1.13 -22.63
C THR A 309 10.67 -1.07 -22.95
N THR A 310 10.22 -0.21 -23.87
CA THR A 310 8.82 -0.16 -24.32
C THR A 310 8.38 -1.41 -25.08
N LEU A 311 9.33 -2.16 -25.66
CA LEU A 311 9.07 -3.45 -26.30
C LEU A 311 9.20 -4.64 -25.32
N HIS A 312 9.46 -4.38 -24.04
CA HIS A 312 9.58 -5.41 -23.01
C HIS A 312 8.73 -5.05 -21.77
N PRO A 313 7.56 -5.68 -21.56
CA PRO A 313 6.57 -5.23 -20.57
C PRO A 313 7.02 -5.29 -19.11
N LEU A 314 8.17 -5.91 -18.81
CA LEU A 314 8.75 -5.98 -17.47
C LEU A 314 9.90 -4.98 -17.24
N LEU A 315 10.26 -4.17 -18.25
CA LEU A 315 11.31 -3.17 -18.15
C LEU A 315 10.71 -1.77 -18.32
N ALA A 316 11.34 -0.78 -17.70
CA ALA A 316 10.90 0.61 -17.78
C ALA A 316 12.11 1.53 -17.92
N ALA A 317 12.08 2.46 -18.88
CA ALA A 317 13.17 3.40 -19.16
C ALA A 317 13.58 4.20 -17.91
N GLY A 318 12.60 4.58 -17.11
CA GLY A 318 12.80 5.32 -15.87
C GLY A 318 13.59 4.57 -14.82
N TRP A 319 13.58 3.23 -14.79
CA TRP A 319 14.43 2.48 -13.86
C TRP A 319 15.91 2.66 -14.19
N PHE A 320 16.27 2.59 -15.48
CA PHE A 320 17.63 2.82 -15.92
C PHE A 320 18.05 4.26 -15.68
N ALA A 321 17.21 5.23 -16.07
CA ALA A 321 17.47 6.65 -15.84
C ALA A 321 17.58 6.98 -14.34
N GLY A 322 16.71 6.39 -13.51
CA GLY A 322 16.70 6.56 -12.06
C GLY A 322 17.91 5.93 -11.37
N MET A 323 18.36 4.75 -11.82
CA MET A 323 19.61 4.15 -11.33
C MET A 323 20.82 5.03 -11.66
N THR A 324 20.88 5.55 -12.89
CA THR A 324 21.91 6.52 -13.29
C THR A 324 21.83 7.78 -12.42
N GLU A 325 20.63 8.32 -12.18
CA GLU A 325 20.44 9.50 -11.34
C GLU A 325 20.89 9.26 -9.89
N ALA A 326 20.53 8.12 -9.32
CA ALA A 326 20.90 7.74 -7.97
C ALA A 326 22.42 7.58 -7.83
N HIS A 327 23.08 7.04 -8.85
CA HIS A 327 24.53 6.90 -8.88
C HIS A 327 25.24 8.26 -8.79
N PHE A 328 24.75 9.28 -9.51
CA PHE A 328 25.35 10.62 -9.50
C PHE A 328 24.96 11.45 -8.27
N ARG A 329 23.70 11.40 -7.84
CA ARG A 329 23.23 12.21 -6.70
C ARG A 329 23.63 11.65 -5.34
N LYS A 330 23.81 10.32 -5.24
CA LYS A 330 24.16 9.60 -4.01
C LYS A 330 23.26 10.01 -2.83
N PRO A 331 21.95 9.72 -2.89
CA PRO A 331 21.03 10.02 -1.79
C PRO A 331 21.48 9.34 -0.49
N LYS A 332 21.31 10.03 0.63
CA LYS A 332 21.72 9.59 1.98
C LYS A 332 20.50 9.32 2.87
N VAL A 333 20.73 8.77 4.06
CA VAL A 333 19.67 8.50 5.07
C VAL A 333 18.89 9.78 5.41
N GLU A 334 19.58 10.91 5.59
CA GLU A 334 18.96 12.23 5.85
C GLU A 334 17.96 12.67 4.76
N ASP A 335 18.19 12.31 3.49
CA ASP A 335 17.26 12.60 2.39
C ASP A 335 15.99 11.73 2.52
N PHE A 336 16.09 10.52 3.06
CA PHE A 336 14.92 9.66 3.31
C PHE A 336 14.10 10.13 4.53
N GLU A 337 14.77 10.56 5.59
CA GLU A 337 14.09 11.09 6.80
C GLU A 337 13.35 12.40 6.52
N SER A 338 13.82 13.20 5.56
CA SER A 338 13.22 14.47 5.15
C SER A 338 12.13 14.35 4.07
N LEU A 339 11.99 13.18 3.43
CA LEU A 339 10.89 12.86 2.49
C LEU A 339 9.50 13.33 2.95
N PRO A 340 9.07 13.13 4.20
CA PRO A 340 7.72 13.46 4.62
C PRO A 340 7.42 14.95 4.47
N LYS A 341 8.41 15.78 4.81
CA LYS A 341 8.34 17.24 4.69
C LYS A 341 8.47 17.67 3.23
N ASP A 342 9.37 17.02 2.50
CA ASP A 342 9.69 17.41 1.13
C ASP A 342 8.62 16.97 0.11
N LEU A 343 7.87 15.90 0.38
CA LEU A 343 6.73 15.46 -0.44
C LEU A 343 5.54 16.43 -0.37
N GLY A 344 5.38 17.16 0.76
CA GLY A 344 4.31 18.13 0.95
C GLY A 344 4.50 19.46 0.21
N SER A 345 5.58 19.63 -0.57
CA SER A 345 5.81 20.85 -1.33
C SER A 345 6.49 20.60 -2.67
N ILE A 346 6.08 21.31 -3.71
CA ILE A 346 6.68 21.23 -5.06
C ILE A 346 8.20 21.54 -5.00
N LYS A 347 8.59 22.50 -4.16
CA LYS A 347 10.00 22.84 -3.97
C LYS A 347 10.79 21.72 -3.27
N GLY A 348 10.18 21.04 -2.30
CA GLY A 348 10.76 19.89 -1.61
C GLY A 348 11.02 18.73 -2.57
N LEU A 349 10.05 18.42 -3.43
CA LEU A 349 10.17 17.40 -4.48
C LEU A 349 11.40 17.63 -5.37
N TRP A 350 11.69 18.87 -5.77
CA TRP A 350 12.85 19.18 -6.63
C TRP A 350 14.19 19.30 -5.90
N ARG A 351 14.18 19.51 -4.59
CA ARG A 351 15.40 19.70 -3.78
C ARG A 351 15.93 18.40 -3.19
N ASN A 352 15.04 17.54 -2.70
CA ASN A 352 15.42 16.30 -2.04
C ASN A 352 15.96 15.28 -3.06
N LYS A 353 17.09 14.64 -2.74
CA LYS A 353 17.78 13.76 -3.71
C LYS A 353 17.00 12.48 -3.99
N VAL A 354 16.27 11.95 -3.01
CA VAL A 354 15.45 10.74 -3.15
C VAL A 354 14.25 11.04 -4.03
N THR A 355 13.51 12.12 -3.73
CA THR A 355 12.37 12.53 -4.58
C THR A 355 12.83 12.85 -5.99
N LYS A 356 14.03 13.43 -6.17
CA LYS A 356 14.59 13.70 -7.49
C LYS A 356 14.79 12.44 -8.32
N VAL A 357 15.36 11.38 -7.74
CA VAL A 357 15.48 10.08 -8.39
C VAL A 357 14.11 9.52 -8.76
N LEU A 358 13.14 9.60 -7.84
CA LEU A 358 11.77 9.14 -8.09
C LEU A 358 11.09 9.92 -9.23
N MET A 359 11.24 11.24 -9.28
CA MET A 359 10.70 12.06 -10.35
C MET A 359 11.33 11.74 -11.70
N VAL A 360 12.65 11.50 -11.74
CA VAL A 360 13.32 11.02 -12.97
C VAL A 360 12.68 9.72 -13.45
N VAL A 361 12.46 8.75 -12.55
CA VAL A 361 11.80 7.48 -12.90
C VAL A 361 10.39 7.73 -13.46
N VAL A 362 9.58 8.53 -12.76
CA VAL A 362 8.18 8.80 -13.12
C VAL A 362 8.09 9.53 -14.46
N PHE A 363 8.83 10.62 -14.63
CA PHE A 363 8.74 11.44 -15.84
C PHE A 363 9.35 10.74 -17.05
N ALA A 364 10.43 9.97 -16.89
CA ALA A 364 10.97 9.15 -17.97
C ALA A 364 9.97 8.09 -18.43
N ASN A 365 9.29 7.43 -17.49
CA ASN A 365 8.24 6.45 -17.81
C ASN A 365 7.03 7.11 -18.47
N LEU A 366 6.60 8.28 -17.99
CA LEU A 366 5.51 9.05 -18.61
C LEU A 366 5.85 9.41 -20.05
N GLY A 367 7.02 9.99 -20.30
CA GLY A 367 7.51 10.32 -21.64
C GLY A 367 7.61 9.08 -22.54
N SER A 368 8.18 8.00 -22.04
CA SER A 368 8.27 6.71 -22.74
C SER A 368 6.89 6.12 -23.10
N SER A 369 5.89 6.29 -22.22
CA SER A 369 4.53 5.80 -22.44
C SER A 369 3.80 6.60 -23.51
N ILE A 370 3.92 7.94 -23.48
CA ILE A 370 3.40 8.83 -24.53
C ILE A 370 4.09 8.51 -25.87
N GLY A 371 5.41 8.32 -25.86
CA GLY A 371 6.17 7.94 -27.04
C GLY A 371 5.81 6.58 -27.61
N THR A 372 5.42 5.63 -26.76
CA THR A 372 4.90 4.32 -27.19
C THR A 372 3.58 4.48 -27.94
N TRP A 373 2.69 5.34 -27.45
CA TRP A 373 1.41 5.59 -28.08
C TRP A 373 1.56 6.30 -29.43
N LEU A 374 2.32 7.40 -29.48
CA LEU A 374 2.58 8.15 -30.71
C LEU A 374 3.40 7.34 -31.72
N GLY A 375 4.43 6.64 -31.26
CA GLY A 375 5.24 5.75 -32.09
C GLY A 375 4.42 4.59 -32.65
N GLY A 376 3.53 3.99 -31.85
CA GLY A 376 2.63 2.93 -32.30
C GLY A 376 1.64 3.40 -33.36
N LEU A 377 1.02 4.57 -33.18
CA LEU A 377 0.14 5.18 -34.20
C LEU A 377 0.90 5.46 -35.51
N ASN A 378 2.13 5.96 -35.41
CA ASN A 378 2.95 6.20 -36.59
C ASN A 378 3.34 4.90 -37.32
N ILE A 379 3.69 3.84 -36.59
CA ILE A 379 3.96 2.51 -37.17
C ILE A 379 2.73 2.02 -37.96
N ILE A 380 1.54 2.09 -37.35
CA ILE A 380 0.30 1.67 -37.99
C ILE A 380 0.01 2.52 -39.24
N GLY A 381 0.20 3.83 -39.17
CA GLY A 381 0.02 4.73 -40.31
C GLY A 381 0.94 4.40 -41.49
N ILE A 382 2.24 4.20 -41.23
CA ILE A 382 3.20 3.81 -42.27
C ILE A 382 2.87 2.42 -42.84
N PHE A 383 2.44 1.49 -41.98
CA PHE A 383 2.00 0.17 -42.42
C PHE A 383 0.83 0.30 -43.41
N ILE A 384 -0.23 1.01 -43.04
CA ILE A 384 -1.41 1.20 -43.91
C ILE A 384 -1.01 1.86 -45.24
N ASN A 385 -0.17 2.90 -45.21
CA ASN A 385 0.30 3.59 -46.41
C ASN A 385 1.19 2.73 -47.31
N THR A 386 1.86 1.72 -46.76
CA THR A 386 2.71 0.81 -47.55
C THR A 386 1.88 -0.22 -48.32
N PHE A 387 0.67 -0.53 -47.84
CA PHE A 387 -0.23 -1.54 -48.42
C PHE A 387 -1.51 -0.96 -49.03
N SER A 388 -1.68 0.36 -49.04
CA SER A 388 -2.73 1.09 -49.76
C SER A 388 -2.17 1.58 -51.08
#